data_AF-A0A2E0A5V2-F1
#
_entry.id   AF-A0A2E0A5V2-F1
#
_cell.length_a   1.000
_cell.length_b   1.000
_cell.length_c   1.000
_cell.angle_alpha   90.00
_cell.angle_beta   90.00
_cell.angle_gamma   90.00
#
_symmetry.space_group_name_H-M   'P 1'
#
loop_
_entity.id
_entity.type
_entity.pdbx_description
1 polymer ?
#
loop_
_entity_poly.entity_id
_entity_poly.type
_entity_poly.pdbx_seq_one_letter_code
_entity_poly.pdbx_strand_id
1 'polypeptide(L)'
;MKHFYSGLTLAVLMSVVALSGCANRTIAESSDMAAASLSEAEMSDMTTKEIIDEVSQQINDSDENLAFYSPLHIDNARKQLAESRKLLQLKVRTAETDNAAKAAAILAGKYYQGAVKNKVSVQNQLVKSLKQRDVLLDLNADEIRPRLYAAAMESMKRLILEIEGGNLDKVIARQPALQEQLAMVEAETMKTLWLEKARNKLKEAQDNGAEKFAVKTWEQAVLAIERASQYTDRNYRDREGVKQISAEAFVRAATALNVALEVQKIAEAKAPELEQYVLDVQALLNTINQEVGIRELSSYSFYEQARLLTQKIEENRDEDAVVESVSSR
;
A
#
# COMPACT_ATOMS: atom_id res chain seq x y z
N MET A 1 -40.71 64.23 27.96
CA MET A 1 -39.61 63.27 28.27
C MET A 1 -39.57 62.29 27.09
N LYS A 2 -38.60 62.40 26.15
CA LYS A 2 -37.27 61.72 26.15
C LYS A 2 -37.47 60.18 26.12
N HIS A 3 -37.06 59.33 25.17
CA HIS A 3 -36.10 59.31 24.04
C HIS A 3 -36.59 58.22 23.02
N PHE A 4 -36.61 58.41 21.70
CA PHE A 4 -35.59 58.05 20.67
C PHE A 4 -34.69 56.84 20.96
N TYR A 5 -34.72 55.81 20.09
CA TYR A 5 -33.64 54.90 19.57
C TYR A 5 -34.35 53.74 18.83
N SER A 6 -34.45 53.71 17.50
CA SER A 6 -33.44 53.33 16.50
C SER A 6 -32.79 51.97 16.77
N GLY A 7 -33.34 50.91 16.17
CA GLY A 7 -32.76 49.56 16.14
C GLY A 7 -32.57 49.10 14.70
N LEU A 8 -31.34 49.27 14.21
CA LEU A 8 -30.82 48.82 12.92
C LEU A 8 -30.80 47.28 12.88
N THR A 9 -31.66 46.65 12.08
CA THR A 9 -31.61 45.20 11.83
C THR A 9 -30.50 44.89 10.81
N LEU A 10 -29.32 44.56 11.32
CA LEU A 10 -28.20 44.06 10.55
C LEU A 10 -28.49 42.59 10.16
N ALA A 11 -28.98 42.38 8.94
CA ALA A 11 -29.11 41.06 8.35
C ALA A 11 -27.73 40.51 7.99
N VAL A 12 -27.16 39.67 8.87
CA VAL A 12 -25.96 38.89 8.58
C VAL A 12 -26.37 37.73 7.67
N LEU A 13 -26.21 37.94 6.37
CA LEU A 13 -26.26 36.92 5.34
C LEU A 13 -25.02 36.02 5.52
N MET A 14 -25.18 34.93 6.28
CA MET A 14 -24.11 33.96 6.48
C MET A 14 -24.07 33.03 5.26
N SER A 15 -23.19 33.36 4.33
CA SER A 15 -22.85 32.58 3.14
C SER A 15 -22.32 31.20 3.57
N VAL A 16 -23.15 30.17 3.47
CA VAL A 16 -22.73 28.77 3.64
C VAL A 16 -21.92 28.37 2.42
N VAL A 17 -20.60 28.49 2.52
CA VAL A 17 -19.67 27.78 1.64
C VAL A 17 -19.72 26.31 2.03
N ALA A 18 -20.53 25.53 1.32
CA ALA A 18 -20.55 24.08 1.44
C ALA A 18 -19.30 23.51 0.76
N LEU A 19 -18.18 23.46 1.49
CA LEU A 19 -17.08 22.56 1.18
C LEU A 19 -17.36 21.21 1.84
N SER A 20 -17.54 20.22 0.96
CA SER A 20 -17.75 18.79 1.20
C SER A 20 -16.75 18.16 2.17
N GLY A 21 -17.25 17.39 3.15
CA GLY A 21 -16.46 16.37 3.86
C GLY A 21 -16.60 16.32 5.39
N CYS A 22 -17.76 16.58 5.98
CA CYS A 22 -17.95 16.32 7.41
C CYS A 22 -17.90 14.80 7.68
N ALA A 23 -16.79 14.32 8.23
CA ALA A 23 -16.72 12.97 8.81
C ALA A 23 -17.82 12.82 9.87
N ASN A 24 -18.43 11.62 9.94
CA ASN A 24 -19.41 11.33 10.98
C ASN A 24 -18.79 11.51 12.38
N ARG A 25 -19.51 12.18 13.28
CA ARG A 25 -19.08 12.47 14.66
C ARG A 25 -20.04 11.93 15.71
N THR A 26 -21.09 11.24 15.29
CA THR A 26 -22.15 10.74 16.17
C THR A 26 -22.12 9.22 16.22
N ILE A 27 -22.40 8.68 17.39
CA ILE A 27 -22.60 7.24 17.62
C ILE A 27 -24.10 6.96 17.54
N ALA A 28 -24.49 5.88 16.87
CA ALA A 28 -25.89 5.44 16.87
C ALA A 28 -26.39 5.19 18.30
N GLU A 29 -27.63 5.56 18.60
CA GLU A 29 -28.29 5.30 19.90
C GLU A 29 -27.59 5.95 21.11
N SER A 30 -26.75 6.98 20.90
CA SER A 30 -26.02 7.63 22.01
C SER A 30 -26.92 8.28 23.05
N SER A 31 -28.08 8.80 22.65
CA SER A 31 -29.11 9.33 23.56
C SER A 31 -29.69 8.25 24.44
N ASP A 32 -29.93 7.08 23.87
CA ASP A 32 -30.60 5.96 24.53
C ASP A 32 -29.64 5.32 25.53
N MET A 33 -28.35 5.22 25.17
CA MET A 33 -27.29 4.85 26.12
C MET A 33 -27.22 5.80 27.32
N ALA A 34 -27.29 7.11 27.10
CA ALA A 34 -27.24 8.09 28.19
C ALA A 34 -28.47 7.99 29.11
N ALA A 35 -29.67 7.86 28.54
CA ALA A 35 -30.91 7.67 29.30
C ALA A 35 -30.89 6.36 30.11
N ALA A 36 -30.42 5.26 29.50
CA ALA A 36 -30.27 3.98 30.17
C ALA A 36 -29.26 4.05 31.33
N SER A 37 -28.14 4.76 31.18
CA SER A 37 -27.15 4.90 32.24
C SER A 37 -27.64 5.68 33.45
N LEU A 38 -28.52 6.68 33.26
CA LEU A 38 -29.13 7.41 34.37
C LEU A 38 -30.05 6.48 35.19
N SER A 39 -30.91 5.72 34.51
CA SER A 39 -31.79 4.74 35.15
C SER A 39 -30.99 3.65 35.89
N GLU A 40 -29.93 3.13 35.27
CA GLU A 40 -29.10 2.09 35.87
C GLU A 40 -28.30 2.59 37.09
N ALA A 41 -27.89 3.86 37.08
CA ALA A 41 -27.20 4.47 38.23
C ALA A 41 -28.07 4.49 39.50
N GLU A 42 -29.37 4.75 39.35
CA GLU A 42 -30.35 4.77 40.44
C GLU A 42 -30.62 3.37 41.00
N MET A 43 -30.55 2.34 40.16
CA MET A 43 -30.88 0.95 40.53
C MET A 43 -29.67 0.10 40.96
N SER A 44 -28.45 0.47 40.56
CA SER A 44 -27.26 -0.35 40.79
C SER A 44 -26.84 -0.37 42.27
N ASP A 45 -26.48 -1.53 42.81
CA ASP A 45 -25.92 -1.63 44.17
C ASP A 45 -24.41 -1.34 44.23
N MET A 46 -23.71 -1.38 43.08
CA MET A 46 -22.29 -1.05 43.01
C MET A 46 -22.02 0.41 43.34
N THR A 47 -20.90 0.66 44.03
CA THR A 47 -20.38 2.01 44.25
C THR A 47 -19.79 2.59 42.96
N THR A 48 -19.80 3.92 42.84
CA THR A 48 -19.19 4.61 41.68
C THR A 48 -17.73 4.21 41.47
N LYS A 49 -16.98 3.98 42.55
CA LYS A 49 -15.57 3.60 42.46
C LYS A 49 -15.40 2.20 41.89
N GLU A 50 -16.20 1.22 42.32
CA GLU A 50 -16.18 -0.13 41.77
C GLU A 50 -16.47 -0.14 40.27
N ILE A 51 -17.47 0.64 39.81
CA ILE A 51 -17.80 0.76 38.38
C ILE A 51 -16.65 1.41 37.61
N ILE A 52 -16.05 2.49 38.14
CA ILE A 52 -14.87 3.11 37.50
C ILE A 52 -13.74 2.09 37.39
N ASP A 53 -13.44 1.35 38.45
CA ASP A 53 -12.32 0.40 38.48
C ASP A 53 -12.56 -0.72 37.47
N GLU A 54 -13.77 -1.29 37.42
CA GLU A 54 -14.15 -2.33 36.44
C GLU A 54 -14.05 -1.83 34.99
N VAL A 55 -14.67 -0.70 34.65
CA VAL A 55 -14.66 -0.17 33.29
C VAL A 55 -13.25 0.27 32.87
N SER A 56 -12.47 0.81 33.80
CA SER A 56 -11.07 1.19 33.54
C SER A 56 -10.23 -0.04 33.22
N GLN A 57 -10.43 -1.12 33.98
CA GLN A 57 -9.76 -2.38 33.72
C GLN A 57 -10.13 -2.92 32.34
N GLN A 58 -11.42 -2.97 31.99
CA GLN A 58 -11.89 -3.40 30.67
C GLN A 58 -11.27 -2.59 29.52
N ILE A 59 -11.16 -1.27 29.66
CA ILE A 59 -10.58 -0.40 28.63
C ILE A 59 -9.05 -0.58 28.51
N ASN A 60 -8.36 -0.76 29.65
CA ASN A 60 -6.89 -0.84 29.68
C ASN A 60 -6.35 -2.23 29.33
N ASP A 61 -7.06 -3.29 29.72
CA ASP A 61 -6.65 -4.68 29.49
C ASP A 61 -7.07 -5.19 28.08
N SER A 62 -7.65 -4.32 27.25
CA SER A 62 -8.13 -4.67 25.92
C SER A 62 -7.01 -4.69 24.88
N ASP A 63 -6.50 -5.88 24.55
CA ASP A 63 -5.56 -6.12 23.43
C ASP A 63 -6.22 -5.98 22.04
N GLU A 64 -7.49 -5.60 21.98
CA GLU A 64 -8.32 -5.73 20.80
C GLU A 64 -8.14 -4.62 19.75
N ASN A 65 -7.25 -3.65 20.02
CA ASN A 65 -7.07 -2.42 19.24
C ASN A 65 -8.41 -1.74 18.89
N LEU A 66 -9.30 -1.65 19.88
CA LEU A 66 -10.66 -1.10 19.70
C LEU A 66 -10.65 0.35 19.21
N ALA A 67 -9.59 1.11 19.46
CA ALA A 67 -9.47 2.48 18.98
C ALA A 67 -9.41 2.57 17.44
N PHE A 68 -8.90 1.55 16.76
CA PHE A 68 -8.95 1.48 15.30
C PHE A 68 -10.37 1.18 14.79
N TYR A 69 -11.03 0.21 15.41
CA TYR A 69 -12.33 -0.29 14.96
C TYR A 69 -13.51 0.57 15.41
N SER A 70 -13.36 1.31 16.50
CA SER A 70 -14.45 2.04 17.16
C SER A 70 -13.93 3.33 17.82
N PRO A 71 -13.30 4.24 17.03
CA PRO A 71 -12.66 5.44 17.56
C PRO A 71 -13.62 6.35 18.34
N LEU A 72 -14.88 6.54 17.90
CA LEU A 72 -15.82 7.41 18.62
C LEU A 72 -16.23 6.78 19.95
N HIS A 73 -16.55 5.49 19.98
CA HIS A 73 -16.94 4.81 21.21
C HIS A 73 -15.81 4.86 22.25
N ILE A 74 -14.56 4.55 21.86
CA ILE A 74 -13.43 4.57 22.79
C ILE A 74 -13.12 5.97 23.30
N ASP A 75 -13.19 7.00 22.45
CA ASP A 75 -13.01 8.39 22.87
C ASP A 75 -14.09 8.82 23.86
N ASN A 76 -15.36 8.48 23.60
CA ASN A 76 -16.46 8.79 24.52
C ASN A 76 -16.36 8.01 25.83
N ALA A 77 -15.99 6.72 25.80
CA ALA A 77 -15.77 5.94 27.02
C ALA A 77 -14.73 6.59 27.93
N ARG A 78 -13.60 7.01 27.36
CA ARG A 78 -12.52 7.70 28.11
C ARG A 78 -12.98 9.05 28.66
N LYS A 79 -13.73 9.84 27.88
CA LYS A 79 -14.30 11.12 28.32
C LYS A 79 -15.25 10.94 29.51
N GLN A 80 -16.13 9.95 29.45
CA GLN A 80 -17.10 9.69 30.51
C GLN A 80 -16.43 9.15 31.79
N LEU A 81 -15.40 8.31 31.67
CA LEU A 81 -14.57 7.93 32.83
C LEU A 81 -13.88 9.15 33.46
N ALA A 82 -13.32 10.04 32.64
CA ALA A 82 -12.67 11.25 33.13
C ALA A 82 -13.67 12.16 33.86
N GLU A 83 -14.87 12.33 33.33
CA GLU A 83 -15.93 13.13 33.97
C GLU A 83 -16.39 12.49 35.29
N SER A 84 -16.62 11.17 35.31
CA SER A 84 -16.97 10.44 36.53
C SER A 84 -15.94 10.65 37.65
N ARG A 85 -14.65 10.51 37.33
CA ARG A 85 -13.55 10.75 38.29
C ARG A 85 -13.50 12.20 38.76
N LYS A 86 -13.74 13.16 37.87
CA LYS A 86 -13.75 14.60 38.20
C LYS A 86 -14.90 14.93 39.17
N LEU A 87 -16.09 14.36 38.96
CA LEU A 87 -17.24 14.55 39.85
C LEU A 87 -16.96 13.99 41.26
N LEU A 88 -16.25 12.86 41.37
CA LEU A 88 -15.83 12.31 42.67
C LEU A 88 -14.79 13.16 43.41
N GLN A 89 -14.07 14.05 42.71
CA GLN A 89 -13.05 14.94 43.27
C GLN A 89 -13.62 16.30 43.72
N LEU A 90 -14.91 16.55 43.55
CA LEU A 90 -15.53 17.78 44.00
C LEU A 90 -15.43 17.92 45.52
N LYS A 91 -15.07 19.12 45.99
CA LYS A 91 -14.94 19.45 47.43
C LYS A 91 -16.26 19.33 48.18
N VAL A 92 -17.37 19.58 47.50
CA VAL A 92 -18.74 19.45 48.01
C VAL A 92 -19.46 18.47 47.11
N ARG A 93 -19.94 17.36 47.67
CA ARG A 93 -20.69 16.31 46.98
C ARG A 93 -22.12 16.27 47.49
N THR A 94 -23.06 16.20 46.57
CA THR A 94 -24.49 15.97 46.83
C THR A 94 -24.89 14.60 46.30
N ALA A 95 -26.08 14.12 46.69
CA ALA A 95 -26.63 12.89 46.12
C ALA A 95 -26.76 12.96 44.59
N GLU A 96 -27.08 14.14 44.05
CA GLU A 96 -27.17 14.39 42.61
C GLU A 96 -25.80 14.28 41.92
N THR A 97 -24.74 14.88 42.50
CA THR A 97 -23.39 14.77 41.91
C THR A 97 -22.85 13.35 41.99
N ASP A 98 -23.22 12.61 43.04
CA ASP A 98 -22.82 11.22 43.21
C ASP A 98 -23.53 10.32 42.20
N ASN A 99 -24.83 10.53 41.98
CA ASN A 99 -25.59 9.82 40.94
C ASN A 99 -25.08 10.16 39.53
N ALA A 100 -24.76 11.44 39.27
CA ALA A 100 -24.17 11.85 37.99
C ALA A 100 -22.79 11.21 37.75
N ALA A 101 -21.95 11.13 38.79
CA ALA A 101 -20.65 10.45 38.68
C ALA A 101 -20.83 8.97 38.36
N LYS A 102 -21.80 8.30 38.99
CA LYS A 102 -22.14 6.90 38.74
C LYS A 102 -22.69 6.67 37.33
N ALA A 103 -23.64 7.50 36.89
CA ALA A 103 -24.19 7.43 35.54
C ALA A 103 -23.12 7.64 34.45
N ALA A 104 -22.18 8.56 34.67
CA ALA A 104 -21.04 8.76 33.78
C ALA A 104 -20.13 7.51 33.70
N ALA A 105 -19.86 6.84 34.82
CA ALA A 105 -19.07 5.60 34.83
C ALA A 105 -19.79 4.46 34.07
N ILE A 106 -21.09 4.28 34.30
CA ILE A 106 -21.92 3.29 33.59
C ILE A 106 -21.96 3.61 32.08
N LEU A 107 -22.15 4.88 31.72
CA LEU A 107 -22.13 5.30 30.31
C LEU A 107 -20.79 5.02 29.64
N ALA A 108 -19.67 5.17 30.36
CA ALA A 108 -18.37 4.77 29.84
C ALA A 108 -18.31 3.27 29.53
N GLY A 109 -18.85 2.42 30.41
CA GLY A 109 -18.97 0.97 30.20
C GLY A 109 -19.84 0.63 28.99
N LYS A 110 -20.99 1.31 28.81
CA LYS A 110 -21.85 1.14 27.62
C LYS A 110 -21.12 1.52 26.33
N TYR A 111 -20.38 2.63 26.31
CA TYR A 111 -19.55 2.99 25.16
C TYR A 111 -18.49 1.93 24.87
N TYR A 112 -17.82 1.38 25.89
CA TYR A 112 -16.87 0.28 25.70
C TYR A 112 -17.54 -0.97 25.09
N GLN A 113 -18.69 -1.39 25.62
CA GLN A 113 -19.45 -2.52 25.05
C GLN A 113 -19.90 -2.23 23.60
N GLY A 114 -20.31 -1.00 23.32
CA GLY A 114 -20.60 -0.53 21.96
C GLY A 114 -19.37 -0.63 21.05
N ALA A 115 -18.18 -0.29 21.55
CA ALA A 115 -16.93 -0.42 20.81
C ALA A 115 -16.64 -1.88 20.41
N VAL A 116 -16.86 -2.83 21.33
CA VAL A 116 -16.69 -4.27 21.08
C VAL A 116 -17.68 -4.75 20.03
N LYS A 117 -18.97 -4.39 20.14
CA LYS A 117 -19.99 -4.73 19.13
C LYS A 117 -19.67 -4.12 17.77
N ASN A 118 -19.26 -2.87 17.74
CA ASN A 118 -18.94 -2.15 16.51
C ASN A 118 -17.72 -2.76 15.81
N LYS A 119 -16.72 -3.26 16.54
CA LYS A 119 -15.60 -4.01 15.94
C LYS A 119 -16.09 -5.19 15.10
N VAL A 120 -17.02 -5.99 15.63
CA VAL A 120 -17.61 -7.11 14.88
C VAL A 120 -18.33 -6.59 13.63
N SER A 121 -19.07 -5.49 13.74
CA SER A 121 -19.72 -4.85 12.58
C SER A 121 -18.70 -4.41 11.53
N VAL A 122 -17.63 -3.72 11.92
CA VAL A 122 -16.54 -3.32 11.01
C VAL A 122 -15.90 -4.52 10.33
N GLN A 123 -15.59 -5.58 11.08
CA GLN A 123 -15.02 -6.80 10.52
C GLN A 123 -15.92 -7.45 9.48
N ASN A 124 -17.23 -7.48 9.72
CA ASN A 124 -18.21 -8.03 8.80
C ASN A 124 -18.39 -7.15 7.56
N GLN A 125 -18.56 -5.84 7.75
CA GLN A 125 -18.85 -4.92 6.66
C GLN A 125 -17.62 -4.67 5.78
N LEU A 126 -16.42 -4.57 6.37
CA LEU A 126 -15.19 -4.18 5.67
C LEU A 126 -14.22 -5.35 5.45
N VAL A 127 -14.69 -6.61 5.51
CA VAL A 127 -13.86 -7.83 5.43
C VAL A 127 -12.82 -7.80 4.30
N LYS A 128 -13.22 -7.40 3.09
CA LYS A 128 -12.32 -7.32 1.92
C LYS A 128 -11.26 -6.23 2.10
N SER A 129 -11.67 -5.06 2.59
CA SER A 129 -10.77 -3.92 2.80
C SER A 129 -9.75 -4.19 3.90
N LEU A 130 -10.17 -4.84 4.99
CA LEU A 130 -9.28 -5.23 6.09
C LEU A 130 -8.25 -6.26 5.62
N LYS A 131 -8.70 -7.31 4.90
CA LYS A 131 -7.78 -8.28 4.33
C LYS A 131 -6.76 -7.65 3.38
N GLN A 132 -7.19 -6.68 2.55
CA GLN A 132 -6.27 -5.99 1.66
C GLN A 132 -5.32 -5.05 2.41
N ARG A 133 -5.76 -4.39 3.49
CA ARG A 133 -4.85 -3.65 4.38
C ARG A 133 -3.75 -4.55 4.94
N ASP A 134 -4.10 -5.75 5.39
CA ASP A 134 -3.11 -6.68 5.94
C ASP A 134 -2.09 -7.08 4.86
N VAL A 135 -2.55 -7.35 3.63
CA VAL A 135 -1.66 -7.55 2.47
C VAL A 135 -0.75 -6.35 2.20
N LEU A 136 -1.26 -5.12 2.33
CA LEU A 136 -0.46 -3.91 2.16
C LEU A 136 0.61 -3.77 3.24
N LEU A 137 0.31 -4.12 4.48
CA LEU A 137 1.28 -4.15 5.58
C LEU A 137 2.34 -5.23 5.34
N ASP A 138 1.97 -6.43 4.87
CA ASP A 138 2.92 -7.47 4.51
C ASP A 138 3.87 -7.05 3.37
N LEU A 139 3.44 -6.11 2.53
CA LEU A 139 4.24 -5.50 1.47
C LEU A 139 4.99 -4.24 1.94
N ASN A 140 4.93 -3.90 3.23
CA ASN A 140 5.48 -2.67 3.82
C ASN A 140 5.02 -1.40 3.08
N ALA A 141 3.77 -1.38 2.59
CA ALA A 141 3.24 -0.26 1.80
C ALA A 141 3.18 1.06 2.60
N ASP A 142 3.07 0.97 3.93
CA ASP A 142 3.12 2.09 4.86
C ASP A 142 4.50 2.77 4.89
N GLU A 143 5.58 2.03 4.61
CA GLU A 143 6.93 2.58 4.51
C GLU A 143 7.32 2.94 3.06
N ILE A 144 6.94 2.10 2.10
CA ILE A 144 7.31 2.22 0.69
C ILE A 144 6.47 3.28 -0.03
N ARG A 145 5.19 3.40 0.34
CA ARG A 145 4.21 4.32 -0.24
C ARG A 145 3.38 5.03 0.87
N PRO A 146 4.03 5.72 1.83
CA PRO A 146 3.39 6.23 3.04
C PRO A 146 2.20 7.16 2.77
N ARG A 147 2.32 8.03 1.75
CA ARG A 147 1.27 8.98 1.40
C ARG A 147 0.02 8.29 0.84
N LEU A 148 0.21 7.30 -0.04
CA LEU A 148 -0.91 6.56 -0.64
C LEU A 148 -1.58 5.67 0.42
N TYR A 149 -0.77 4.97 1.22
CA TYR A 149 -1.27 4.14 2.32
C TYR A 149 -2.07 4.97 3.33
N ALA A 150 -1.53 6.11 3.80
CA ALA A 150 -2.23 6.98 4.74
C ALA A 150 -3.56 7.52 4.19
N ALA A 151 -3.61 7.89 2.89
CA ALA A 151 -4.83 8.34 2.26
C ALA A 151 -5.92 7.24 2.24
N ALA A 152 -5.54 5.99 1.92
CA ALA A 152 -6.45 4.85 1.95
C ALA A 152 -6.92 4.54 3.39
N MET A 153 -6.03 4.63 4.38
CA MET A 153 -6.38 4.42 5.79
C MET A 153 -7.33 5.48 6.32
N GLU A 154 -7.19 6.75 5.92
CA GLU A 154 -8.16 7.79 6.28
C GLU A 154 -9.53 7.56 5.61
N SER A 155 -9.57 7.05 4.38
CA SER A 155 -10.84 6.61 3.77
C SER A 155 -11.47 5.43 4.53
N MET A 156 -10.67 4.45 4.95
CA MET A 156 -11.15 3.32 5.75
C MET A 156 -11.71 3.80 7.10
N LYS A 157 -10.97 4.67 7.80
CA LYS A 157 -11.40 5.28 9.06
C LYS A 157 -12.73 6.03 8.89
N ARG A 158 -12.91 6.78 7.80
CA ARG A 158 -14.20 7.43 7.51
C ARG A 158 -15.35 6.42 7.41
N LEU A 159 -15.15 5.26 6.79
CA LEU A 159 -16.19 4.23 6.76
C LEU A 159 -16.45 3.62 8.13
N ILE A 160 -15.39 3.40 8.92
CA ILE A 160 -15.52 2.94 10.31
C ILE A 160 -16.38 3.92 11.12
N LEU A 161 -16.15 5.23 10.98
CA LEU A 161 -16.96 6.26 11.62
C LEU A 161 -18.43 6.21 11.16
N GLU A 162 -18.70 5.93 9.88
CA GLU A 162 -20.07 5.77 9.39
C GLU A 162 -20.74 4.51 9.96
N ILE A 163 -20.00 3.42 10.18
CA ILE A 163 -20.49 2.20 10.84
C ILE A 163 -20.85 2.51 12.30
N GLU A 164 -20.00 3.23 13.03
CA GLU A 164 -20.30 3.67 14.41
C GLU A 164 -21.55 4.53 14.49
N GLY A 165 -21.82 5.32 13.45
CA GLY A 165 -23.03 6.15 13.34
C GLY A 165 -24.26 5.41 12.84
N GLY A 166 -24.18 4.11 12.55
CA GLY A 166 -25.29 3.33 11.99
C GLY A 166 -25.60 3.64 10.51
N ASN A 167 -24.75 4.39 9.82
CA ASN A 167 -24.97 4.85 8.44
C ASN A 167 -24.53 3.81 7.40
N LEU A 168 -25.04 2.57 7.48
CA LEU A 168 -24.59 1.47 6.62
C LEU A 168 -24.79 1.72 5.12
N ASP A 169 -25.82 2.46 4.72
CA ASP A 169 -26.03 2.84 3.31
C ASP A 169 -24.86 3.65 2.73
N LYS A 170 -24.29 4.56 3.54
CA LYS A 170 -23.10 5.33 3.13
C LYS A 170 -21.87 4.43 3.05
N VAL A 171 -21.78 3.43 3.92
CA VAL A 171 -20.67 2.45 3.90
C VAL A 171 -20.72 1.67 2.61
N ILE A 172 -21.89 1.11 2.26
CA ILE A 172 -22.12 0.37 1.01
C ILE A 172 -21.78 1.24 -0.20
N ALA A 173 -22.27 2.48 -0.25
CA ALA A 173 -22.04 3.39 -1.37
C ALA A 173 -20.56 3.78 -1.57
N ARG A 174 -19.78 3.87 -0.49
CA ARG A 174 -18.38 4.36 -0.54
C ARG A 174 -17.34 3.23 -0.52
N GLN A 175 -17.74 2.00 -0.22
CA GLN A 175 -16.84 0.85 -0.18
C GLN A 175 -16.11 0.58 -1.50
N PRO A 176 -16.75 0.70 -2.70
CA PRO A 176 -16.03 0.51 -3.97
C PRO A 176 -14.86 1.49 -4.15
N ALA A 177 -15.03 2.75 -3.78
CA ALA A 177 -13.98 3.76 -3.86
C ALA A 177 -12.81 3.44 -2.91
N LEU A 178 -13.07 2.92 -1.71
CA LEU A 178 -12.00 2.44 -0.83
C LEU A 178 -11.26 1.24 -1.43
N GLN A 179 -11.97 0.29 -2.06
CA GLN A 179 -11.34 -0.86 -2.70
C GLN A 179 -10.42 -0.45 -3.85
N GLU A 180 -10.84 0.52 -4.67
CA GLU A 180 -10.01 1.09 -5.73
C GLU A 180 -8.75 1.77 -5.16
N GLN A 181 -8.90 2.54 -4.09
CA GLN A 181 -7.75 3.16 -3.42
C GLN A 181 -6.76 2.11 -2.89
N LEU A 182 -7.24 1.06 -2.22
CA LEU A 182 -6.37 -0.01 -1.70
C LEU A 182 -5.68 -0.79 -2.84
N ALA A 183 -6.39 -1.07 -3.94
CA ALA A 183 -5.80 -1.68 -5.13
C ALA A 183 -4.71 -0.81 -5.76
N MET A 184 -4.93 0.50 -5.84
CA MET A 184 -3.93 1.45 -6.31
C MET A 184 -2.69 1.46 -5.41
N VAL A 185 -2.86 1.46 -4.08
CA VAL A 185 -1.71 1.36 -3.15
C VAL A 185 -0.93 0.08 -3.42
N GLU A 186 -1.61 -1.06 -3.58
CA GLU A 186 -0.96 -2.36 -3.81
C GLU A 186 -0.18 -2.37 -5.13
N ALA A 187 -0.79 -1.92 -6.23
CA ALA A 187 -0.16 -1.85 -7.53
C ALA A 187 1.06 -0.91 -7.55
N GLU A 188 0.95 0.27 -6.94
CA GLU A 188 2.07 1.22 -6.85
C GLU A 188 3.21 0.70 -5.96
N THR A 189 2.89 0.04 -4.84
CA THR A 189 3.91 -0.62 -4.00
C THR A 189 4.63 -1.72 -4.80
N MET A 190 3.90 -2.52 -5.57
CA MET A 190 4.50 -3.55 -6.43
C MET A 190 5.40 -2.97 -7.51
N LYS A 191 5.01 -1.88 -8.17
CA LYS A 191 5.88 -1.16 -9.13
C LYS A 191 7.15 -0.64 -8.46
N THR A 192 7.07 -0.18 -7.22
CA THR A 192 8.23 0.28 -6.44
C THR A 192 9.23 -0.85 -6.22
N LEU A 193 8.73 -1.96 -5.72
CA LEU A 193 9.55 -3.10 -5.33
C LEU A 193 10.27 -3.73 -6.53
N TRP A 194 9.57 -3.84 -7.65
CA TRP A 194 10.05 -4.68 -8.76
C TRP A 194 10.38 -3.91 -10.02
N LEU A 195 9.60 -2.89 -10.38
CA LEU A 195 9.74 -2.19 -11.65
C LEU A 195 10.66 -0.96 -11.58
N GLU A 196 10.82 -0.36 -10.40
CA GLU A 196 11.62 0.86 -10.23
C GLU A 196 13.08 0.68 -10.62
N LYS A 197 13.65 -0.51 -10.34
CA LYS A 197 15.01 -0.86 -10.78
C LYS A 197 15.15 -0.81 -12.31
N ALA A 198 14.16 -1.33 -13.05
CA ALA A 198 14.15 -1.27 -14.51
C ALA A 198 14.02 0.17 -15.02
N ARG A 199 13.13 0.97 -14.42
CA ARG A 199 12.95 2.38 -14.77
C ARG A 199 14.23 3.19 -14.55
N ASN A 200 14.92 2.97 -13.44
CA ASN A 200 16.20 3.62 -13.16
C ASN A 200 17.28 3.21 -14.17
N LYS A 201 17.33 1.92 -14.55
CA LYS A 201 18.26 1.45 -15.58
C LYS A 201 17.94 2.02 -16.97
N LEU A 202 16.66 2.18 -17.31
CA LEU A 202 16.27 2.84 -18.56
C LEU A 202 16.68 4.30 -18.54
N LYS A 203 16.46 5.00 -17.41
CA LYS A 203 16.93 6.37 -17.25
C LYS A 203 18.45 6.48 -17.45
N GLU A 204 19.22 5.57 -16.87
CA GLU A 204 20.67 5.51 -17.07
C GLU A 204 21.04 5.28 -18.54
N ALA A 205 20.32 4.40 -19.26
CA ALA A 205 20.49 4.23 -20.71
C ALA A 205 20.23 5.54 -21.47
N GLN A 206 19.18 6.28 -21.09
CA GLN A 206 18.85 7.58 -21.67
C GLN A 206 19.96 8.59 -21.46
N ASP A 207 20.44 8.70 -20.21
CA ASP A 207 21.50 9.63 -19.80
C ASP A 207 22.83 9.32 -20.53
N ASN A 208 23.00 8.08 -21.04
CA ASN A 208 24.13 7.63 -21.89
C ASN A 208 23.80 7.58 -23.39
N GLY A 209 22.76 8.29 -23.84
CA GLY A 209 22.50 8.48 -25.27
C GLY A 209 21.91 7.28 -26.00
N ALA A 210 21.24 6.35 -25.30
CA ALA A 210 20.60 5.20 -25.93
C ALA A 210 19.54 5.56 -26.98
N GLU A 211 18.87 6.71 -26.83
CA GLU A 211 17.94 7.26 -27.82
C GLU A 211 18.60 7.56 -29.17
N LYS A 212 19.92 7.74 -29.20
CA LYS A 212 20.71 8.05 -30.41
C LYS A 212 21.52 6.85 -30.88
N PHE A 213 22.25 6.21 -29.97
CA PHE A 213 23.21 5.16 -30.30
C PHE A 213 22.61 3.75 -30.28
N ALA A 214 21.44 3.56 -29.67
CA ALA A 214 20.79 2.26 -29.54
C ALA A 214 19.28 2.31 -29.87
N VAL A 215 18.86 3.15 -30.83
CA VAL A 215 17.45 3.50 -31.10
C VAL A 215 16.48 2.31 -31.01
N LYS A 216 16.76 1.22 -31.74
CA LYS A 216 15.90 0.03 -31.76
C LYS A 216 15.83 -0.66 -30.39
N THR A 217 16.95 -0.79 -29.70
CA THR A 217 17.03 -1.44 -28.38
C THR A 217 16.39 -0.56 -27.30
N TRP A 218 16.55 0.76 -27.41
CA TRP A 218 15.91 1.75 -26.57
C TRP A 218 14.38 1.65 -26.67
N GLU A 219 13.82 1.66 -27.89
CA GLU A 219 12.37 1.52 -28.11
C GLU A 219 11.82 0.22 -27.50
N GLN A 220 12.55 -0.89 -27.65
CA GLN A 220 12.18 -2.17 -27.03
C GLN A 220 12.18 -2.10 -25.49
N ALA A 221 13.14 -1.40 -24.89
CA ALA A 221 13.22 -1.23 -23.45
C ALA A 221 12.08 -0.36 -22.89
N VAL A 222 11.75 0.74 -23.58
CA VAL A 222 10.61 1.60 -23.24
C VAL A 222 9.31 0.78 -23.27
N LEU A 223 9.07 0.05 -24.36
CA LEU A 223 7.87 -0.79 -24.50
C LEU A 223 7.81 -1.90 -23.43
N ALA A 224 8.95 -2.49 -23.05
CA ALA A 224 9.00 -3.51 -22.01
C ALA A 224 8.61 -2.93 -20.63
N ILE A 225 9.08 -1.73 -20.29
CA ILE A 225 8.72 -1.05 -19.04
C ILE A 225 7.23 -0.66 -19.03
N GLU A 226 6.70 -0.18 -20.16
CA GLU A 226 5.28 0.15 -20.27
C GLU A 226 4.41 -1.10 -20.09
N ARG A 227 4.76 -2.21 -20.77
CA ARG A 227 4.06 -3.50 -20.62
C ARG A 227 4.12 -4.01 -19.19
N ALA A 228 5.28 -3.96 -18.54
CA ALA A 228 5.41 -4.35 -17.14
C ALA A 228 4.52 -3.49 -16.24
N SER A 229 4.49 -2.16 -16.45
CA SER A 229 3.63 -1.26 -15.69
C SER A 229 2.14 -1.60 -15.86
N GLN A 230 1.67 -1.75 -17.11
CA GLN A 230 0.27 -2.08 -17.40
C GLN A 230 -0.12 -3.47 -16.88
N TYR A 231 0.80 -4.43 -16.94
CA TYR A 231 0.59 -5.75 -16.36
C TYR A 231 0.45 -5.66 -14.84
N THR A 232 1.31 -4.90 -14.14
CA THR A 232 1.20 -4.68 -12.70
C THR A 232 -0.11 -4.00 -12.33
N ASP A 233 -0.57 -3.01 -13.10
CA ASP A 233 -1.85 -2.34 -12.83
C ASP A 233 -3.04 -3.30 -12.83
N ARG A 234 -3.02 -4.30 -13.72
CA ARG A 234 -4.12 -5.27 -13.89
C ARG A 234 -3.96 -6.52 -13.02
N ASN A 235 -2.71 -6.90 -12.73
CA ASN A 235 -2.36 -8.18 -12.12
C ASN A 235 -1.47 -8.00 -10.88
N TYR A 236 -1.62 -6.90 -10.14
CA TYR A 236 -0.80 -6.60 -8.94
C TYR A 236 -0.80 -7.72 -7.89
N ARG A 237 -1.84 -8.57 -7.87
CA ARG A 237 -1.93 -9.74 -6.99
C ARG A 237 -1.10 -10.94 -7.46
N ASP A 238 -0.76 -11.01 -8.73
CA ASP A 238 0.17 -12.01 -9.28
C ASP A 238 1.61 -11.55 -9.02
N ARG A 239 2.09 -11.80 -7.80
CA ARG A 239 3.38 -11.29 -7.33
C ARG A 239 4.55 -11.82 -8.15
N GLU A 240 4.53 -13.11 -8.49
CA GLU A 240 5.60 -13.72 -9.30
C GLU A 240 5.52 -13.24 -10.75
N GLY A 241 4.32 -13.12 -11.32
CA GLY A 241 4.14 -12.54 -12.66
C GLY A 241 4.68 -11.11 -12.75
N VAL A 242 4.38 -10.25 -11.75
CA VAL A 242 4.90 -8.87 -11.68
C VAL A 242 6.43 -8.85 -11.57
N LYS A 243 7.00 -9.73 -10.75
CA LYS A 243 8.46 -9.84 -10.57
C LYS A 243 9.14 -10.28 -11.87
N GLN A 244 8.59 -11.29 -12.54
CA GLN A 244 9.13 -11.80 -13.81
C GLN A 244 9.11 -10.73 -14.90
N ILE A 245 7.96 -10.11 -15.16
CA ILE A 245 7.84 -9.11 -16.23
C ILE A 245 8.69 -7.86 -15.94
N SER A 246 8.85 -7.51 -14.66
CA SER A 246 9.75 -6.41 -14.26
C SER A 246 11.23 -6.76 -14.45
N ALA A 247 11.63 -8.02 -14.21
CA ALA A 247 12.97 -8.49 -14.47
C ALA A 247 13.30 -8.50 -15.97
N GLU A 248 12.35 -8.93 -16.81
CA GLU A 248 12.49 -8.85 -18.26
C GLU A 248 12.65 -7.40 -18.74
N ALA A 249 11.85 -6.47 -18.19
CA ALA A 249 11.97 -5.05 -18.47
C ALA A 249 13.34 -4.49 -18.05
N PHE A 250 13.87 -4.92 -16.90
CA PHE A 250 15.22 -4.55 -16.45
C PHE A 250 16.29 -5.03 -17.44
N VAL A 251 16.22 -6.28 -17.90
CA VAL A 251 17.16 -6.82 -18.88
C VAL A 251 17.15 -5.99 -20.14
N ARG A 252 15.97 -5.65 -20.68
CA ARG A 252 15.85 -4.82 -21.89
C ARG A 252 16.47 -3.43 -21.71
N ALA A 253 16.24 -2.80 -20.56
CA ALA A 253 16.84 -1.51 -20.23
C ALA A 253 18.37 -1.60 -20.11
N ALA A 254 18.89 -2.65 -19.48
CA ALA A 254 20.32 -2.89 -19.38
C ALA A 254 20.95 -3.15 -20.76
N THR A 255 20.27 -3.90 -21.64
CA THR A 255 20.70 -4.09 -23.02
C THR A 255 20.75 -2.77 -23.78
N ALA A 256 19.75 -1.89 -23.62
CA ALA A 256 19.74 -0.57 -24.26
C ALA A 256 20.95 0.28 -23.83
N LEU A 257 21.28 0.30 -22.54
CA LEU A 257 22.47 0.98 -22.02
C LEU A 257 23.76 0.41 -22.65
N ASN A 258 23.94 -0.90 -22.57
CA ASN A 258 25.19 -1.53 -23.02
C ASN A 258 25.40 -1.38 -24.53
N VAL A 259 24.33 -1.53 -25.33
CA VAL A 259 24.39 -1.30 -26.78
C VAL A 259 24.70 0.18 -27.07
N ALA A 260 24.14 1.12 -26.32
CA ALA A 260 24.41 2.54 -26.52
C ALA A 260 25.88 2.88 -26.30
N LEU A 261 26.44 2.41 -25.17
CA LEU A 261 27.85 2.61 -24.84
C LEU A 261 28.77 2.00 -25.90
N GLU A 262 28.45 0.79 -26.38
CA GLU A 262 29.26 0.10 -27.37
C GLU A 262 29.18 0.80 -28.74
N VAL A 263 27.97 1.14 -29.20
CA VAL A 263 27.79 1.85 -30.47
C VAL A 263 28.42 3.24 -30.43
N GLN A 264 28.34 3.93 -29.29
CA GLN A 264 29.01 5.21 -29.12
C GLN A 264 30.54 5.06 -29.28
N LYS A 265 31.14 4.09 -28.59
CA LYS A 265 32.58 3.80 -28.71
C LYS A 265 32.98 3.50 -30.15
N ILE A 266 32.20 2.69 -30.86
CA ILE A 266 32.43 2.34 -32.28
C ILE A 266 32.28 3.58 -33.18
N ALA A 267 31.27 4.41 -32.96
CA ALA A 267 30.99 5.59 -33.77
C ALA A 267 32.09 6.66 -33.69
N GLU A 268 32.82 6.69 -32.57
CA GLU A 268 33.91 7.65 -32.32
C GLU A 268 35.30 7.09 -32.70
N ALA A 269 35.42 5.79 -32.99
CA ALA A 269 36.67 5.10 -33.23
C ALA A 269 37.22 5.24 -34.66
N LYS A 270 38.55 5.15 -34.81
CA LYS A 270 39.26 5.17 -36.10
C LYS A 270 39.45 3.75 -36.65
N ALA A 271 39.79 3.64 -37.94
CA ALA A 271 39.95 2.35 -38.61
C ALA A 271 40.86 1.32 -37.87
N PRO A 272 42.04 1.68 -37.34
CA PRO A 272 42.85 0.71 -36.58
C PRO A 272 42.20 0.25 -35.26
N GLU A 273 41.47 1.14 -34.58
CA GLU A 273 40.75 0.81 -33.35
C GLU A 273 39.54 -0.09 -33.63
N LEU A 274 38.87 0.13 -34.77
CA LEU A 274 37.78 -0.71 -35.26
C LEU A 274 38.27 -2.09 -35.71
N GLU A 275 39.42 -2.17 -36.38
CA GLU A 275 40.06 -3.44 -36.72
C GLU A 275 40.39 -4.23 -35.45
N GLN A 276 41.02 -3.58 -34.45
CA GLN A 276 41.31 -4.22 -33.17
C GLN A 276 40.03 -4.69 -32.46
N TYR A 277 38.96 -3.89 -32.48
CA TYR A 277 37.67 -4.29 -31.92
C TYR A 277 37.12 -5.58 -32.57
N VAL A 278 37.20 -5.67 -33.91
CA VAL A 278 36.80 -6.89 -34.65
C VAL A 278 37.69 -8.07 -34.25
N LEU A 279 39.00 -7.87 -34.12
CA LEU A 279 39.93 -8.92 -33.67
C LEU A 279 39.64 -9.39 -32.24
N ASP A 280 39.26 -8.48 -31.33
CA ASP A 280 38.91 -8.80 -29.95
C ASP A 280 37.62 -9.64 -29.89
N VAL A 281 36.59 -9.28 -30.67
CA VAL A 281 35.36 -10.08 -30.80
C VAL A 281 35.67 -11.47 -31.36
N GLN A 282 36.56 -11.55 -32.36
CA GLN A 282 37.01 -12.83 -32.91
C GLN A 282 37.76 -13.68 -31.87
N ALA A 283 38.59 -13.05 -31.03
CA ALA A 283 39.30 -13.74 -29.95
C ALA A 283 38.32 -14.34 -28.93
N LEU A 284 37.24 -13.62 -28.60
CA LEU A 284 36.19 -14.14 -27.72
C LEU A 284 35.48 -15.37 -28.31
N LEU A 285 35.15 -15.35 -29.60
CA LEU A 285 34.58 -16.52 -30.29
C LEU A 285 35.57 -17.70 -30.33
N ASN A 286 36.86 -17.41 -30.50
CA ASN A 286 37.91 -18.42 -30.44
C ASN A 286 38.08 -19.03 -29.05
N THR A 287 37.85 -18.27 -27.96
CA THR A 287 37.83 -18.84 -26.61
C THR A 287 36.73 -19.89 -26.48
N ILE A 288 35.53 -19.63 -27.00
CA ILE A 288 34.45 -20.62 -27.03
C ILE A 288 34.87 -21.82 -27.90
N ASN A 289 35.52 -21.55 -29.03
CA ASN A 289 35.99 -22.59 -29.95
C ASN A 289 37.06 -23.53 -29.36
N GLN A 290 37.80 -23.12 -28.32
CA GLN A 290 38.77 -24.00 -27.66
C GLN A 290 38.09 -25.23 -27.03
N GLU A 291 36.84 -25.08 -26.59
CA GLU A 291 36.04 -26.18 -26.03
C GLU A 291 35.34 -27.01 -27.12
N VAL A 292 35.18 -26.45 -28.33
CA VAL A 292 34.32 -27.01 -29.40
C VAL A 292 35.13 -27.60 -30.57
N GLY A 293 36.34 -27.12 -30.81
CA GLY A 293 37.32 -27.72 -31.72
C GLY A 293 37.11 -27.48 -33.23
N ILE A 294 36.40 -26.41 -33.63
CA ILE A 294 36.16 -26.13 -35.06
C ILE A 294 37.44 -25.58 -35.70
N ARG A 295 37.92 -26.25 -36.76
CA ARG A 295 39.09 -25.81 -37.51
C ARG A 295 38.81 -24.53 -38.29
N GLU A 296 39.78 -23.61 -38.28
CA GLU A 296 39.77 -22.39 -39.09
C GLU A 296 38.54 -21.50 -38.87
N LEU A 297 37.95 -21.53 -37.66
CA LEU A 297 36.75 -20.75 -37.33
C LEU A 297 36.92 -19.26 -37.67
N SER A 298 38.09 -18.68 -37.39
CA SER A 298 38.39 -17.28 -37.67
C SER A 298 38.35 -16.89 -39.16
N SER A 299 38.35 -17.84 -40.09
CA SER A 299 38.24 -17.54 -41.53
C SER A 299 36.81 -17.16 -41.97
N TYR A 300 35.81 -17.39 -41.12
CA TYR A 300 34.40 -17.13 -41.42
C TYR A 300 33.92 -15.79 -40.85
N SER A 301 32.81 -15.26 -41.37
CA SER A 301 32.12 -14.10 -40.77
C SER A 301 31.64 -14.40 -39.35
N PHE A 302 31.44 -13.40 -38.47
CA PHE A 302 30.93 -13.64 -37.11
C PHE A 302 29.60 -14.40 -37.07
N TYR A 303 28.73 -14.17 -38.06
CA TYR A 303 27.47 -14.90 -38.18
C TYR A 303 27.72 -16.40 -38.42
N GLU A 304 28.59 -16.73 -39.36
CA GLU A 304 28.95 -18.12 -39.65
C GLU A 304 29.75 -18.76 -38.51
N GLN A 305 30.64 -18.00 -37.86
CA GLN A 305 31.34 -18.47 -36.66
C GLN A 305 30.36 -18.88 -35.55
N ALA A 306 29.40 -18.00 -35.24
CA ALA A 306 28.37 -18.29 -34.25
C ALA A 306 27.51 -19.51 -34.65
N ARG A 307 27.10 -19.61 -35.92
CA ARG A 307 26.32 -20.74 -36.44
C ARG A 307 27.06 -22.07 -36.30
N LEU A 308 28.34 -22.11 -36.70
CA LEU A 308 29.16 -23.32 -36.62
C LEU A 308 29.41 -23.72 -35.16
N LEU A 309 29.67 -22.76 -34.27
CA LEU A 309 29.80 -23.00 -32.83
C LEU A 309 28.53 -23.61 -32.25
N THR A 310 27.35 -23.03 -32.53
CA THR A 310 26.07 -23.57 -32.04
C THR A 310 25.83 -24.98 -32.56
N GLN A 311 25.99 -25.20 -33.87
CA GLN A 311 25.81 -26.52 -34.48
C GLN A 311 26.70 -27.56 -33.80
N LYS A 312 27.98 -27.24 -33.56
CA LYS A 312 28.93 -28.19 -33.01
C LYS A 312 28.67 -28.46 -31.52
N ILE A 313 28.21 -27.47 -30.75
CA ILE A 313 27.77 -27.66 -29.37
C ILE A 313 26.56 -28.59 -29.30
N GLU A 314 25.60 -28.45 -30.21
CA GLU A 314 24.43 -29.34 -30.30
C GLU A 314 24.84 -30.78 -30.65
N GLU A 315 25.71 -30.97 -31.64
CA GLU A 315 26.26 -32.28 -31.99
C GLU A 315 26.94 -32.96 -30.80
N ASN A 316 27.80 -32.25 -30.08
CA ASN A 316 28.51 -32.80 -28.92
C ASN A 316 27.53 -33.19 -27.80
N ARG A 317 26.49 -32.38 -27.56
CA ARG A 317 25.46 -32.69 -26.55
C ARG A 317 24.65 -33.94 -26.90
N ASP A 318 24.34 -34.13 -28.18
CA ASP A 318 23.59 -35.30 -28.65
C ASP A 318 24.45 -36.57 -28.62
N GLU A 319 25.76 -36.47 -28.91
CA GLU A 319 26.71 -37.58 -28.76
C GLU A 319 26.84 -38.02 -27.29
N ASP A 320 26.96 -37.08 -26.35
CA ASP A 320 27.04 -37.37 -24.91
C ASP A 320 25.77 -38.07 -24.39
N ALA A 321 24.58 -37.63 -24.84
CA ALA A 321 23.32 -38.26 -24.47
C ALA A 321 23.17 -39.70 -25.01
N VAL A 322 23.72 -39.98 -26.20
CA VAL A 322 23.75 -41.34 -26.78
C VAL A 322 24.71 -42.24 -26.01
N VAL A 323 25.90 -41.74 -25.63
CA VAL A 323 26.89 -42.50 -24.87
C VAL A 323 26.38 -42.91 -23.47
N GLU A 324 25.69 -42.01 -22.75
CA GLU A 324 25.06 -42.35 -21.46
C GLU A 324 23.97 -43.42 -21.58
N SER A 325 23.20 -43.41 -22.67
CA SER A 325 22.13 -44.41 -22.91
C SER A 325 22.65 -45.81 -23.27
N VAL A 326 23.88 -45.91 -23.81
CA VAL A 326 24.54 -47.18 -24.15
C VAL A 326 25.32 -47.75 -22.96
N SER A 327 25.87 -46.90 -22.09
CA SER A 327 26.62 -47.31 -20.89
C SER A 327 25.74 -47.75 -19.71
N SER A 328 24.42 -47.52 -19.78
CA SER A 328 23.44 -47.90 -18.75
C SER A 328 22.60 -49.14 -19.11
N ARG A 329 22.99 -49.88 -20.15
CA ARG A 329 22.48 -51.22 -20.51
C ARG A 329 23.51 -52.29 -20.21
#